data_AF-A0A7H8NAK5-F1
#
_entry.id   AF-A0A7H8NAK5-F1
#
_cell.length_a   1.000
_cell.length_b   1.000
_cell.length_c   1.000
_cell.angle_alpha   90.00
_cell.angle_beta   90.00
_cell.angle_gamma   90.00
#
_symmetry.space_group_name_H-M   'P 1'
#
loop_
_entity.id
_entity.type
_entity.pdbx_description
1 polymer ?
#
loop_
_entity_poly.entity_id
_entity_poly.type
_entity_poly.pdbx_seq_one_letter_code
_entity_poly.pdbx_strand_id
1 'polypeptide(L)'
;MTIEITHTRREGTLIEGTSRGDGSAEILRLREYGRTRRQPFRWSRNLDCWYLPHSRDHATNTPSLELLAQRLRDAGFEVTLTIDNADRRSFGEAEEEREEKAEGRADRFGEYAASAARSSEAAWKRSHDISERFAFGQPILVGHHSEGRARRDHARMDDAMRKSIGESDRAAHWTSRAQAAANYRQFKKDPGRTLRRLDKLRADLRAVEKWQRGESAKGFSRNPAEPEVEIEHQVLTEEIEHWEQVVKDAEAEGFKVWARADFTRGNFVLYRGTWYEVLRVNPKSVTIPHIHNGTGKSIVRATGNQHDDWTWTAPYDGVSGRRSADEMQQASQAPAAEPREPAEQPPAAEVPVGKPTAAADPAAGANGQDGMALVLIASKNSPRRRKRALWAMTRREAQAVCGDPRTSGRSYMLTWTDRPGTEGTAWEWVPDNGSHAPVLNELGIIPRREWTAAPQAPAAEGA
;
A
#
# COMPACT_ATOMS: atom_id res chain seq x y z
N MET A 1 -8.50 -1.98 -45.97
CA MET A 1 -7.46 -1.78 -44.95
C MET A 1 -7.47 -3.00 -44.07
N THR A 2 -6.35 -3.71 -44.00
CA THR A 2 -6.25 -5.01 -43.34
C THR A 2 -5.73 -4.79 -41.93
N ILE A 3 -6.50 -5.24 -40.93
CA ILE A 3 -6.14 -5.20 -39.51
C ILE A 3 -5.72 -6.60 -39.09
N GLU A 4 -4.53 -6.70 -38.51
CA GLU A 4 -3.99 -7.97 -38.01
C GLU A 4 -4.11 -8.00 -36.50
N ILE A 5 -4.81 -9.01 -35.97
CA ILE A 5 -4.93 -9.29 -34.54
C ILE A 5 -4.11 -10.53 -34.25
N THR A 6 -2.99 -10.36 -33.56
CA THR A 6 -2.08 -11.45 -33.21
C THR A 6 -2.06 -11.65 -31.71
N HIS A 7 -2.15 -12.89 -31.25
CA HIS A 7 -1.94 -13.24 -29.86
C HIS A 7 -0.98 -14.40 -29.70
N THR A 8 0.09 -14.17 -28.95
CA THR A 8 0.89 -15.21 -28.32
C THR A 8 1.00 -14.96 -26.82
N ARG A 9 1.34 -15.98 -26.02
CA ARG A 9 1.62 -15.74 -24.59
C ARG A 9 2.91 -14.95 -24.41
N ARG A 10 3.89 -15.14 -25.30
CA ARG A 10 5.18 -14.42 -25.28
C ARG A 10 5.01 -12.91 -25.42
N GLU A 11 4.19 -12.47 -26.38
CA GLU A 11 4.05 -11.06 -26.75
C GLU A 11 2.79 -10.42 -26.17
N GLY A 12 1.74 -11.22 -25.93
CA GLY A 12 0.41 -10.74 -25.60
C GLY A 12 -0.46 -10.56 -26.84
N THR A 13 -1.56 -9.81 -26.72
CA THR A 13 -2.42 -9.47 -27.86
C THR A 13 -2.01 -8.12 -28.43
N LEU A 14 -1.59 -8.13 -29.69
CA LEU A 14 -1.19 -6.98 -30.48
C LEU A 14 -2.11 -6.81 -31.69
N ILE A 15 -2.32 -5.56 -32.10
CA ILE A 15 -3.16 -5.21 -33.24
C ILE A 15 -2.45 -4.17 -34.08
N GLU A 16 -2.20 -4.54 -35.33
CA GLU A 16 -1.47 -3.77 -36.33
C GLU A 16 -2.37 -3.48 -37.55
N GLY A 17 -1.92 -2.61 -38.45
CA GLY A 17 -2.68 -2.24 -39.64
C GLY A 17 -3.78 -1.19 -39.40
N THR A 18 -3.76 -0.48 -38.26
CA THR A 18 -4.67 0.65 -37.98
C THR A 18 -4.04 2.00 -38.32
N SER A 19 -4.84 3.01 -38.62
CA SER A 19 -4.42 4.37 -38.93
C SER A 19 -5.22 5.40 -38.14
N ARG A 20 -4.61 6.56 -37.89
CA ARG A 20 -5.29 7.62 -37.15
C ARG A 20 -6.49 8.13 -37.93
N GLY A 21 -7.69 7.99 -37.36
CA GLY A 21 -8.93 8.50 -37.96
C GLY A 21 -9.64 7.50 -38.90
N ASP A 22 -9.19 6.25 -38.95
CA ASP A 22 -9.83 5.18 -39.74
C ASP A 22 -11.14 4.65 -39.13
N GLY A 23 -11.44 4.98 -37.86
CA GLY A 23 -12.61 4.50 -37.11
C GLY A 23 -12.34 3.27 -36.22
N SER A 24 -11.22 2.56 -36.42
CA SER A 24 -10.86 1.36 -35.64
C SER A 24 -10.68 1.68 -34.14
N ALA A 25 -10.17 2.87 -33.84
CA ALA A 25 -9.91 3.33 -32.47
C ALA A 25 -11.17 3.40 -31.59
N GLU A 26 -12.35 3.64 -32.17
CA GLU A 26 -13.61 3.71 -31.42
C GLU A 26 -14.02 2.34 -30.93
N ILE A 27 -13.82 1.32 -31.76
CA ILE A 27 -14.07 -0.09 -31.45
C ILE A 27 -13.05 -0.60 -30.45
N LEU A 28 -11.77 -0.31 -30.66
CA LEU A 28 -10.67 -0.77 -29.81
C LEU A 28 -10.72 -0.20 -28.38
N ARG A 29 -11.29 1.01 -28.21
CA ARG A 29 -11.45 1.65 -26.90
C ARG A 29 -12.66 1.18 -26.11
N LEU A 30 -13.51 0.33 -26.67
CA LEU A 30 -14.62 -0.27 -25.93
C LEU A 30 -14.09 -1.10 -24.75
N ARG A 31 -14.77 -1.02 -23.60
CA ARG A 31 -14.36 -1.69 -22.36
C ARG A 31 -14.99 -3.06 -22.23
N GLU A 32 -14.89 -3.88 -23.26
CA GLU A 32 -15.61 -5.15 -23.36
C GLU A 32 -14.69 -6.34 -23.63
N TYR A 33 -13.39 -6.06 -23.72
CA TYR A 33 -12.39 -7.06 -24.08
C TYR A 33 -11.66 -7.62 -22.86
N GLY A 34 -10.90 -8.68 -23.13
CA GLY A 34 -10.06 -9.38 -22.17
C GLY A 34 -10.83 -10.32 -21.25
N ARG A 35 -10.10 -11.00 -20.36
CA ARG A 35 -10.66 -12.02 -19.47
C ARG A 35 -11.79 -11.50 -18.57
N THR A 36 -11.72 -10.23 -18.17
CA THR A 36 -12.73 -9.60 -17.31
C THR A 36 -13.85 -8.87 -18.08
N ARG A 37 -13.77 -8.82 -19.41
CA ARG A 37 -14.69 -8.06 -20.29
C ARG A 37 -14.91 -6.61 -19.86
N ARG A 38 -13.83 -5.97 -19.39
CA ARG A 38 -13.82 -4.60 -18.82
C ARG A 38 -12.63 -3.77 -19.28
N GLN A 39 -11.83 -4.32 -20.21
CA GLN A 39 -10.56 -3.76 -20.63
C GLN A 39 -10.71 -3.16 -22.03
N PRO A 40 -10.23 -1.92 -22.23
CA PRO A 40 -10.01 -1.36 -23.56
C PRO A 40 -8.60 -1.68 -24.06
N PHE A 41 -8.42 -1.74 -25.38
CA PHE A 41 -7.09 -1.72 -25.98
C PHE A 41 -6.44 -0.35 -25.79
N ARG A 42 -5.10 -0.35 -25.77
CA ARG A 42 -4.28 0.86 -25.61
C ARG A 42 -3.31 0.96 -26.77
N TRP A 43 -3.13 2.18 -27.28
CA TRP A 43 -2.06 2.46 -28.23
C TRP A 43 -0.73 2.54 -27.48
N SER A 44 0.29 1.85 -27.97
CA SER A 44 1.67 1.98 -27.50
C SER A 44 2.49 2.75 -28.53
N ARG A 45 3.16 3.82 -28.12
CA ARG A 45 4.13 4.52 -28.99
C ARG A 45 5.44 3.73 -29.16
N ASN A 46 5.74 2.81 -28.24
CA ASN A 46 6.98 2.03 -28.27
C ASN A 46 6.84 0.78 -29.14
N LEU A 47 5.63 0.22 -29.23
CA LEU A 47 5.34 -0.94 -30.09
C LEU A 47 4.75 -0.51 -31.44
N ASP A 48 4.38 0.77 -31.56
CA ASP A 48 3.68 1.35 -32.72
C ASP A 48 2.40 0.60 -33.12
N CYS A 49 1.72 0.00 -32.14
CA CYS A 49 0.52 -0.80 -32.34
C CYS A 49 -0.44 -0.68 -31.15
N TRP A 50 -1.66 -1.18 -31.33
CA TRP A 50 -2.60 -1.36 -30.23
C TRP A 50 -2.31 -2.66 -29.50
N TYR A 51 -2.40 -2.65 -28.16
CA TYR A 51 -2.22 -3.84 -27.35
C TYR A 51 -3.30 -3.98 -26.29
N LEU A 52 -3.56 -5.22 -25.88
CA LEU A 52 -4.42 -5.52 -24.74
C LEU A 52 -3.59 -5.50 -23.44
N PRO A 53 -3.89 -4.61 -22.47
CA PRO A 53 -3.14 -4.61 -21.21
C PRO A 53 -3.29 -5.92 -20.44
N HIS A 54 -2.19 -6.40 -19.86
CA HIS A 54 -2.12 -7.65 -19.07
C HIS A 54 -2.44 -8.94 -19.84
N SER A 55 -2.29 -8.97 -21.16
CA SER A 55 -2.44 -10.19 -21.97
C SER A 55 -1.15 -11.02 -22.07
N ARG A 56 0.01 -10.39 -21.91
CA ARG A 56 1.31 -11.05 -21.99
C ARG A 56 1.47 -12.04 -20.83
N ASP A 57 2.12 -13.17 -21.08
CA ASP A 57 2.29 -14.33 -20.18
C ASP A 57 0.99 -15.06 -19.80
N HIS A 58 -0.11 -14.81 -20.52
CA HIS A 58 -1.41 -15.37 -20.23
C HIS A 58 -2.09 -15.88 -21.49
N ALA A 59 -2.82 -16.99 -21.38
CA ALA A 59 -3.72 -17.42 -22.43
C ALA A 59 -4.80 -16.37 -22.69
N THR A 60 -5.08 -16.10 -23.96
CA THR A 60 -6.15 -15.17 -24.34
C THR A 60 -7.53 -15.75 -24.04
N ASN A 61 -8.51 -14.85 -23.92
CA ASN A 61 -9.92 -15.21 -23.98
C ASN A 61 -10.34 -15.21 -25.45
N THR A 62 -10.31 -16.38 -26.11
CA THR A 62 -10.62 -16.52 -27.53
C THR A 62 -11.96 -15.88 -27.93
N PRO A 63 -13.10 -16.13 -27.22
CA PRO A 63 -14.36 -15.46 -27.53
C PRO A 63 -14.29 -13.92 -27.50
N SER A 64 -13.43 -13.34 -26.65
CA SER A 64 -13.25 -11.89 -26.61
C SER A 64 -12.55 -11.34 -27.85
N LEU A 65 -11.58 -12.08 -28.42
CA LEU A 65 -10.89 -11.65 -29.63
C LEU A 65 -11.74 -11.90 -30.87
N GLU A 66 -12.51 -12.99 -30.90
CA GLU A 66 -13.50 -13.25 -31.95
C GLU A 66 -14.55 -12.14 -32.00
N LEU A 67 -15.07 -11.70 -30.84
CA LEU A 67 -15.99 -10.56 -30.77
C LEU A 67 -15.38 -9.28 -31.33
N LEU A 68 -14.12 -9.00 -30.99
CA LEU A 68 -13.41 -7.83 -31.53
C LEU A 68 -13.25 -7.93 -33.04
N ALA A 69 -12.79 -9.08 -33.54
CA ALA A 69 -12.61 -9.33 -34.95
C ALA A 69 -13.93 -9.16 -35.72
N GLN A 70 -15.04 -9.67 -35.16
CA GLN A 70 -16.36 -9.48 -35.73
C GLN A 70 -16.74 -8.01 -35.83
N ARG A 71 -16.55 -7.23 -34.76
CA ARG A 71 -16.88 -5.80 -34.76
C ARG A 71 -16.08 -4.99 -35.78
N LEU A 72 -14.81 -5.30 -35.93
CA LEU A 72 -13.97 -4.66 -36.93
C LEU A 72 -14.43 -5.04 -38.34
N ARG A 73 -14.82 -6.30 -38.58
CA ARG A 73 -15.42 -6.71 -39.87
C ARG A 73 -16.75 -6.01 -40.14
N ASP A 74 -17.63 -5.90 -39.13
CA ASP A 74 -18.91 -5.20 -39.24
C ASP A 74 -18.73 -3.71 -39.56
N ALA A 75 -17.61 -3.12 -39.12
CA ALA A 75 -17.21 -1.76 -39.46
C ALA A 75 -16.51 -1.62 -40.83
N GLY A 76 -16.41 -2.70 -41.60
CA GLY A 76 -15.87 -2.71 -42.96
C GLY A 76 -14.36 -2.93 -43.07
N PHE A 77 -13.69 -3.33 -41.99
CA PHE A 77 -12.27 -3.70 -42.05
C PHE A 77 -12.08 -5.16 -42.48
N GLU A 78 -11.01 -5.42 -43.21
CA GLU A 78 -10.55 -6.79 -43.43
C GLU A 78 -9.73 -7.20 -42.20
N VAL A 79 -10.03 -8.35 -41.58
CA VAL A 79 -9.45 -8.72 -40.27
C VAL A 79 -8.93 -10.15 -40.26
N THR A 80 -7.63 -10.27 -40.00
CA THR A 80 -6.93 -11.53 -39.75
C THR A 80 -6.76 -11.72 -38.24
N LEU A 81 -7.18 -12.87 -37.70
CA LEU A 81 -7.02 -13.22 -36.28
C LEU A 81 -6.14 -14.47 -36.17
N THR A 82 -4.96 -14.31 -35.57
CA THR A 82 -3.99 -15.38 -35.36
C THR A 82 -3.78 -15.57 -33.86
N ILE A 83 -4.03 -16.79 -33.36
CA ILE A 83 -3.88 -17.14 -31.95
C ILE A 83 -2.96 -18.34 -31.83
N ASP A 84 -1.81 -18.15 -31.20
CA ASP A 84 -0.88 -19.20 -30.82
C ASP A 84 -0.60 -19.14 -29.31
N ASN A 85 -1.37 -19.90 -28.54
CA ASN A 85 -1.16 -20.00 -27.09
C ASN A 85 0.05 -20.88 -26.72
N ALA A 86 0.61 -21.63 -27.67
CA ALA A 86 1.77 -22.50 -27.43
C ALA A 86 3.08 -21.69 -27.45
N ASP A 87 3.17 -20.61 -28.24
CA ASP A 87 4.29 -19.67 -28.14
C ASP A 87 4.26 -18.91 -26.80
N ARG A 88 5.13 -19.36 -25.92
CA ARG A 88 5.39 -18.78 -24.60
C ARG A 88 6.89 -18.77 -24.34
N ARG A 89 7.27 -17.92 -23.38
CA ARG A 89 8.56 -18.02 -22.70
C ARG A 89 8.46 -18.97 -21.51
N SER A 90 9.61 -19.40 -21.00
CA SER A 90 9.67 -20.17 -19.75
C SER A 90 9.29 -19.29 -18.55
N PHE A 91 8.90 -19.92 -17.44
CA PHE A 91 8.62 -19.19 -16.21
C PHE A 91 9.85 -18.44 -15.69
N GLY A 92 11.04 -19.05 -15.78
CA GLY A 92 12.32 -18.46 -15.35
C GLY A 92 12.66 -17.18 -16.12
N GLU A 93 12.66 -17.24 -17.45
CA GLU A 93 12.87 -16.05 -18.31
C GLU A 93 11.86 -14.93 -18.00
N ALA A 94 10.62 -15.31 -17.66
CA ALA A 94 9.59 -14.34 -17.30
C ALA A 94 9.84 -13.64 -15.97
N GLU A 95 10.31 -14.36 -14.96
CA GLU A 95 10.67 -13.78 -13.66
C GLU A 95 11.96 -12.96 -13.76
N GLU A 96 12.96 -13.39 -14.53
CA GLU A 96 14.21 -12.64 -14.76
C GLU A 96 13.93 -11.27 -15.40
N GLU A 97 13.15 -11.20 -16.49
CA GLU A 97 12.81 -9.90 -17.09
C GLU A 97 11.99 -9.02 -16.11
N ARG A 98 11.19 -9.61 -15.21
CA ARG A 98 10.46 -8.85 -14.19
C ARG A 98 11.41 -8.27 -13.14
N GLU A 99 12.45 -9.00 -12.77
CA GLU A 99 13.54 -8.55 -11.89
C GLU A 99 14.34 -7.42 -12.56
N GLU A 100 14.80 -7.61 -13.79
CA GLU A 100 15.53 -6.58 -14.57
C GLU A 100 14.69 -5.29 -14.72
N LYS A 101 13.40 -5.43 -15.01
CA LYS A 101 12.49 -4.28 -15.08
C LYS A 101 12.30 -3.60 -13.73
N ALA A 102 12.41 -4.33 -12.62
CA ALA A 102 12.34 -3.74 -11.29
C ALA A 102 13.63 -2.98 -10.96
N GLU A 103 14.78 -3.53 -11.30
CA GLU A 103 16.10 -2.89 -11.17
C GLU A 103 16.16 -1.61 -12.02
N GLY A 104 15.83 -1.69 -13.31
CA GLY A 104 15.81 -0.50 -14.17
C GLY A 104 14.78 0.56 -13.76
N ARG A 105 13.73 0.19 -13.00
CA ARG A 105 12.85 1.17 -12.34
C ARG A 105 13.51 1.78 -11.10
N ALA A 106 14.21 0.99 -10.31
CA ALA A 106 14.93 1.44 -9.13
C ALA A 106 15.99 2.49 -9.52
N ASP A 107 16.79 2.19 -10.55
CA ASP A 107 17.83 3.10 -11.07
C ASP A 107 17.23 4.42 -11.54
N ARG A 108 16.23 4.37 -12.42
CA ARG A 108 15.55 5.55 -12.94
C ARG A 108 14.93 6.40 -11.83
N PHE A 109 14.30 5.77 -10.84
CA PHE A 109 13.75 6.50 -9.70
C PHE A 109 14.86 7.08 -8.81
N GLY A 110 15.99 6.39 -8.68
CA GLY A 110 17.20 6.91 -8.04
C GLY A 110 17.74 8.17 -8.74
N GLU A 111 17.81 8.17 -10.07
CA GLU A 111 18.19 9.35 -10.86
C GLU A 111 17.23 10.53 -10.64
N TYR A 112 15.92 10.27 -10.62
CA TYR A 112 14.91 11.30 -10.34
C TYR A 112 15.02 11.85 -8.94
N ALA A 113 15.28 10.99 -7.95
CA ALA A 113 15.53 11.40 -6.57
C ALA A 113 16.78 12.28 -6.47
N ALA A 114 17.89 11.86 -7.07
CA ALA A 114 19.15 12.60 -7.06
C ALA A 114 19.03 13.95 -7.78
N SER A 115 18.32 14.00 -8.91
CA SER A 115 18.04 15.24 -9.63
C SER A 115 17.19 16.21 -8.79
N ALA A 116 16.15 15.72 -8.13
CA ALA A 116 15.31 16.52 -7.24
C ALA A 116 16.09 17.00 -6.01
N ALA A 117 16.94 16.16 -5.41
CA ALA A 117 17.81 16.54 -4.30
C ALA A 117 18.77 17.68 -4.67
N ARG A 118 19.42 17.60 -5.84
CA ARG A 118 20.27 18.70 -6.35
C ARG A 118 19.47 19.98 -6.59
N SER A 119 18.25 19.87 -7.13
CA SER A 119 17.35 21.03 -7.33
C SER A 119 16.97 21.67 -5.99
N SER A 120 16.70 20.86 -4.97
CA SER A 120 16.40 21.30 -3.61
C SER A 120 17.58 22.05 -2.99
N GLU A 121 18.77 21.45 -3.02
CA GLU A 121 19.99 22.05 -2.45
C GLU A 121 20.34 23.37 -3.15
N ALA A 122 20.26 23.41 -4.49
CA ALA A 122 20.48 24.64 -5.23
C ALA A 122 19.44 25.73 -4.90
N ALA A 123 18.18 25.36 -4.64
CA ALA A 123 17.15 26.31 -4.21
C ALA A 123 17.37 26.79 -2.78
N TRP A 124 17.77 25.90 -1.87
CA TRP A 124 18.12 26.23 -0.50
C TRP A 124 19.32 27.19 -0.44
N LYS A 125 20.39 26.88 -1.18
CA LYS A 125 21.58 27.75 -1.29
C LYS A 125 21.22 29.13 -1.80
N ARG A 126 20.39 29.23 -2.87
CA ARG A 126 19.89 30.54 -3.34
C ARG A 126 19.10 31.29 -2.27
N SER A 127 18.25 30.61 -1.51
CA SER A 127 17.52 31.23 -0.39
C SER A 127 18.49 31.74 0.67
N HIS A 128 19.51 30.96 1.01
CA HIS A 128 20.54 31.31 1.97
C HIS A 128 21.35 32.54 1.51
N ASP A 129 21.85 32.54 0.28
CA ASP A 129 22.60 33.66 -0.30
C ASP A 129 21.77 34.96 -0.29
N ILE A 130 20.46 34.89 -0.57
CA ILE A 130 19.57 36.07 -0.49
C ILE A 130 19.36 36.51 0.96
N SER A 131 19.29 35.55 1.89
CA SER A 131 19.08 35.81 3.32
C SER A 131 20.24 36.59 3.97
N GLU A 132 21.46 36.49 3.42
CA GLU A 132 22.63 37.25 3.91
C GLU A 132 22.38 38.76 3.93
N ARG A 133 21.54 39.29 3.03
CA ARG A 133 21.14 40.69 3.03
C ARG A 133 20.38 41.11 4.29
N PHE A 134 19.69 40.17 4.92
CA PHE A 134 18.94 40.35 6.16
C PHE A 134 19.71 39.82 7.38
N ALA A 135 21.00 39.49 7.21
CA ALA A 135 21.85 39.08 8.32
C ALA A 135 21.78 40.10 9.45
N PHE A 136 21.89 39.60 10.69
CA PHE A 136 21.74 40.39 11.92
C PHE A 136 20.33 40.99 12.13
N GLY A 137 19.30 40.46 11.44
CA GLY A 137 17.90 40.80 11.70
C GLY A 137 17.52 42.20 11.24
N GLN A 138 18.15 42.74 10.18
CA GLN A 138 17.78 44.04 9.64
C GLN A 138 16.30 44.05 9.19
N PRO A 139 15.44 44.89 9.78
CA PRO A 139 14.05 44.99 9.37
C PRO A 139 13.92 45.67 8.01
N ILE A 140 12.81 45.40 7.30
CA ILE A 140 12.47 46.12 6.07
C ILE A 140 12.10 47.57 6.45
N LEU A 141 12.92 48.53 6.04
CA LEU A 141 12.69 49.95 6.29
C LEU A 141 11.53 50.46 5.42
N VAL A 142 10.35 50.63 6.01
CA VAL A 142 9.14 51.14 5.34
C VAL A 142 9.30 52.63 5.01
N GLY A 143 8.98 53.05 3.78
CA GLY A 143 9.11 54.43 3.31
C GLY A 143 10.52 54.82 2.86
N HIS A 144 11.50 53.92 2.93
CA HIS A 144 12.88 54.19 2.49
C HIS A 144 13.09 53.77 1.01
N HIS A 145 14.00 54.41 0.28
CA HIS A 145 14.25 54.10 -1.13
C HIS A 145 14.70 52.64 -1.40
N SER A 146 15.20 51.94 -0.37
CA SER A 146 15.61 50.52 -0.43
C SER A 146 14.48 49.52 -0.20
N GLU A 147 13.31 49.97 0.28
CA GLU A 147 12.15 49.15 0.66
C GLU A 147 11.71 48.21 -0.47
N GLY A 148 11.55 48.76 -1.68
CA GLY A 148 11.10 47.98 -2.84
C GLY A 148 12.09 46.87 -3.24
N ARG A 149 13.39 47.05 -2.96
CA ARG A 149 14.41 46.01 -3.21
C ARG A 149 14.39 44.96 -2.11
N ALA A 150 14.28 45.38 -0.85
CA ALA A 150 14.17 44.47 0.30
C ALA A 150 12.93 43.56 0.20
N ARG A 151 11.75 44.08 -0.14
CA ARG A 151 10.56 43.25 -0.35
C ARG A 151 10.72 42.22 -1.47
N ARG A 152 11.35 42.60 -2.58
CA ARG A 152 11.62 41.67 -3.69
C ARG A 152 12.59 40.57 -3.30
N ASP A 153 13.62 40.90 -2.54
CA ASP A 153 14.59 39.90 -2.07
C ASP A 153 13.94 38.95 -1.05
N HIS A 154 13.12 39.46 -0.13
CA HIS A 154 12.32 38.61 0.77
C HIS A 154 11.39 37.67 0.01
N ALA A 155 10.66 38.16 -1.00
CA ALA A 155 9.80 37.31 -1.81
C ALA A 155 10.59 36.24 -2.59
N ARG A 156 11.76 36.59 -3.14
CA ARG A 156 12.64 35.63 -3.84
C ARG A 156 13.21 34.58 -2.89
N MET A 157 13.57 34.98 -1.67
CA MET A 157 14.01 34.07 -0.61
C MET A 157 12.89 33.07 -0.27
N ASP A 158 11.68 33.56 -0.01
CA ASP A 158 10.52 32.71 0.32
C ASP A 158 10.17 31.73 -0.81
N ASP A 159 10.19 32.20 -2.06
CA ASP A 159 9.92 31.34 -3.22
C ASP A 159 11.04 30.31 -3.44
N ALA A 160 12.30 30.68 -3.24
CA ALA A 160 13.43 29.75 -3.29
C ALA A 160 13.34 28.69 -2.18
N MET A 161 12.98 29.09 -0.97
CA MET A 161 12.77 28.19 0.15
C MET A 161 11.59 27.24 -0.10
N ARG A 162 10.45 27.75 -0.57
CA ARG A 162 9.29 26.91 -0.94
C ARG A 162 9.66 25.92 -2.04
N LYS A 163 10.44 26.34 -3.03
CA LYS A 163 10.96 25.45 -4.07
C LYS A 163 11.87 24.37 -3.49
N SER A 164 12.76 24.71 -2.57
CA SER A 164 13.62 23.73 -1.89
C SER A 164 12.79 22.67 -1.17
N ILE A 165 11.79 23.07 -0.38
CA ILE A 165 10.89 22.15 0.32
C ILE A 165 10.18 21.24 -0.69
N GLY A 166 9.58 21.80 -1.75
CA GLY A 166 8.86 21.01 -2.75
C GLY A 166 9.75 20.00 -3.50
N GLU A 167 11.00 20.37 -3.79
CA GLU A 167 11.97 19.46 -4.42
C GLU A 167 12.53 18.43 -3.43
N SER A 168 12.63 18.76 -2.15
CA SER A 168 12.96 17.83 -1.07
C SER A 168 11.88 16.75 -0.92
N ASP A 169 10.61 17.16 -0.89
CA ASP A 169 9.46 16.23 -0.86
C ASP A 169 9.43 15.34 -2.10
N ARG A 170 9.74 15.91 -3.27
CA ARG A 170 9.85 15.16 -4.53
C ARG A 170 11.02 14.17 -4.49
N ALA A 171 12.16 14.55 -3.92
CA ALA A 171 13.30 13.65 -3.74
C ALA A 171 12.92 12.49 -2.81
N ALA A 172 12.32 12.77 -1.66
CA ALA A 172 11.84 11.75 -0.72
C ALA A 172 10.81 10.79 -1.37
N HIS A 173 9.89 11.34 -2.18
CA HIS A 173 8.93 10.54 -2.95
C HIS A 173 9.63 9.55 -3.88
N TRP A 174 10.59 10.01 -4.69
CA TRP A 174 11.29 9.14 -5.63
C TRP A 174 12.23 8.16 -4.92
N THR A 175 12.88 8.56 -3.84
CA THR A 175 13.69 7.66 -2.99
C THR A 175 12.85 6.50 -2.47
N SER A 176 11.66 6.77 -1.93
CA SER A 176 10.75 5.73 -1.46
C SER A 176 10.34 4.76 -2.57
N ARG A 177 10.10 5.28 -3.79
CA ARG A 177 9.77 4.44 -4.96
C ARG A 177 10.95 3.62 -5.45
N ALA A 178 12.17 4.18 -5.42
CA ALA A 178 13.40 3.47 -5.78
C ALA A 178 13.63 2.31 -4.82
N GLN A 179 13.53 2.54 -3.51
CA GLN A 179 13.63 1.50 -2.48
C GLN A 179 12.59 0.41 -2.66
N ALA A 180 11.32 0.78 -2.93
CA ALA A 180 10.27 -0.20 -3.18
C ALA A 180 10.55 -1.07 -4.41
N ALA A 181 11.13 -0.49 -5.47
CA ALA A 181 11.53 -1.23 -6.66
C ALA A 181 12.75 -2.14 -6.42
N ALA A 182 13.76 -1.65 -5.69
CA ALA A 182 14.95 -2.42 -5.31
C ALA A 182 14.60 -3.65 -4.44
N ASN A 183 13.63 -3.49 -3.53
CA ASN A 183 13.19 -4.57 -2.65
C ASN A 183 12.29 -5.62 -3.36
N TYR A 184 11.99 -5.47 -4.65
CA TYR A 184 11.12 -6.38 -5.39
C TYR A 184 11.59 -7.84 -5.29
N ARG A 185 12.88 -8.09 -5.58
CA ARG A 185 13.49 -9.43 -5.55
C ARG A 185 13.38 -10.03 -4.15
N GLN A 186 13.77 -9.28 -3.12
CA GLN A 186 13.70 -9.71 -1.72
C GLN A 186 12.27 -10.09 -1.30
N PHE A 187 11.28 -9.24 -1.59
CA PHE A 187 9.89 -9.52 -1.21
C PHE A 187 9.26 -10.67 -1.98
N LYS A 188 9.68 -10.89 -3.23
CA LYS A 188 9.16 -11.96 -4.10
C LYS A 188 9.73 -13.33 -3.72
N LYS A 189 11.02 -13.37 -3.36
CA LYS A 189 11.79 -14.56 -2.97
C LYS A 189 11.75 -14.88 -1.47
N ASP A 190 11.08 -14.07 -0.64
CA ASP A 190 10.84 -14.35 0.78
C ASP A 190 10.44 -15.83 1.00
N PRO A 191 11.29 -16.65 1.65
CA PRO A 191 11.11 -18.10 1.68
C PRO A 191 9.78 -18.53 2.31
N GLY A 192 9.33 -17.84 3.37
CA GLY A 192 8.04 -18.13 4.02
C GLY A 192 6.85 -17.89 3.09
N ARG A 193 6.85 -16.82 2.28
CA ARG A 193 5.84 -16.61 1.24
C ARG A 193 5.96 -17.62 0.10
N THR A 194 7.17 -17.99 -0.28
CA THR A 194 7.44 -18.97 -1.35
C THR A 194 6.90 -20.35 -0.97
N LEU A 195 7.05 -20.80 0.28
CA LEU A 195 6.46 -22.05 0.76
C LEU A 195 4.93 -22.08 0.63
N ARG A 196 4.25 -20.98 1.01
CA ARG A 196 2.79 -20.87 0.84
C ARG A 196 2.36 -20.86 -0.62
N ARG A 197 3.18 -20.24 -1.48
CA ARG A 197 2.98 -20.23 -2.93
C ARG A 197 3.09 -21.65 -3.49
N LEU A 198 4.14 -22.39 -3.13
CA LEU A 198 4.36 -23.78 -3.53
C LEU A 198 3.19 -24.68 -3.12
N ASP A 199 2.65 -24.53 -1.91
CA ASP A 199 1.49 -25.29 -1.46
C ASP A 199 0.26 -25.09 -2.35
N LYS A 200 0.01 -23.84 -2.78
CA LYS A 200 -1.06 -23.52 -3.71
C LYS A 200 -0.79 -24.09 -5.10
N LEU A 201 0.41 -23.88 -5.64
CA LEU A 201 0.81 -24.36 -6.96
C LEU A 201 0.69 -25.88 -7.06
N ARG A 202 1.16 -26.62 -6.03
CA ARG A 202 1.01 -28.08 -5.97
C ARG A 202 -0.45 -28.52 -5.88
N ALA A 203 -1.31 -27.75 -5.21
CA ALA A 203 -2.75 -28.03 -5.21
C ALA A 203 -3.40 -27.76 -6.58
N ASP A 204 -2.96 -26.72 -7.27
CA ASP A 204 -3.38 -26.39 -8.63
C ASP A 204 -2.90 -27.47 -9.62
N LEU A 205 -1.65 -27.94 -9.53
CA LEU A 205 -1.10 -29.02 -10.34
C LEU A 205 -1.91 -30.31 -10.19
N ARG A 206 -2.22 -30.71 -8.94
CA ARG A 206 -3.10 -31.88 -8.68
C ARG A 206 -4.49 -31.73 -9.29
N ALA A 207 -5.00 -30.50 -9.43
CA ALA A 207 -6.29 -30.27 -10.09
C ALA A 207 -6.18 -30.45 -11.61
N VAL A 208 -5.07 -29.99 -12.21
CA VAL A 208 -4.78 -30.18 -13.64
C VAL A 208 -4.56 -31.64 -13.98
N GLU A 209 -3.78 -32.38 -13.18
CA GLU A 209 -3.58 -33.82 -13.35
C GLU A 209 -4.91 -34.60 -13.31
N LYS A 210 -5.85 -34.19 -12.44
CA LYS A 210 -7.20 -34.76 -12.41
C LYS A 210 -7.96 -34.48 -13.71
N TRP A 211 -7.90 -33.25 -14.22
CA TRP A 211 -8.52 -32.91 -15.50
C TRP A 211 -7.88 -33.66 -16.67
N GLN A 212 -6.57 -33.91 -16.67
CA GLN A 212 -5.91 -34.77 -17.67
C GLN A 212 -6.44 -36.22 -17.63
N ARG A 213 -6.81 -36.72 -16.44
CA ARG A 213 -7.46 -38.04 -16.27
C ARG A 213 -8.96 -38.03 -16.57
N GLY A 214 -9.56 -36.89 -16.91
CA GLY A 214 -11.01 -36.75 -17.10
C GLY A 214 -11.82 -36.69 -15.80
N GLU A 215 -11.15 -36.56 -14.65
CA GLU A 215 -11.80 -36.38 -13.35
C GLU A 215 -12.18 -34.92 -13.13
N SER A 216 -13.22 -34.66 -12.33
CA SER A 216 -13.55 -33.31 -11.88
C SER A 216 -12.60 -32.84 -10.78
N ALA A 217 -12.23 -31.56 -10.82
CA ALA A 217 -11.47 -30.89 -9.76
C ALA A 217 -12.02 -29.48 -9.53
N LYS A 218 -11.87 -28.94 -8.31
CA LYS A 218 -12.36 -27.60 -7.95
C LYS A 218 -13.85 -27.34 -8.26
N GLY A 219 -14.66 -28.40 -8.28
CA GLY A 219 -16.10 -28.31 -8.55
C GLY A 219 -16.49 -28.25 -10.03
N PHE A 220 -15.56 -28.47 -10.97
CA PHE A 220 -15.87 -28.54 -12.40
C PHE A 220 -14.99 -29.55 -13.16
N SER A 221 -15.44 -29.95 -14.35
CA SER A 221 -14.69 -30.80 -15.27
C SER A 221 -14.17 -29.98 -16.46
N ARG A 222 -13.08 -30.44 -17.05
CA ARG A 222 -12.53 -29.92 -18.30
C ARG A 222 -12.36 -31.06 -19.29
N ASN A 223 -12.32 -30.74 -20.57
CA ASN A 223 -12.02 -31.72 -21.61
C ASN A 223 -10.52 -32.08 -21.54
N PRO A 224 -10.15 -33.36 -21.31
CA PRO A 224 -8.74 -33.77 -21.29
C PRO A 224 -8.01 -33.54 -22.61
N ALA A 225 -8.74 -33.54 -23.74
CA ALA A 225 -8.18 -33.30 -25.06
C ALA A 225 -7.94 -31.80 -25.37
N GLU A 226 -8.27 -30.90 -24.44
CA GLU A 226 -8.00 -29.47 -24.60
C GLU A 226 -6.47 -29.22 -24.43
N PRO A 227 -5.77 -28.65 -25.43
CA PRO A 227 -4.32 -28.42 -25.35
C PRO A 227 -3.94 -27.50 -24.19
N GLU A 228 -4.85 -26.62 -23.75
CA GLU A 228 -4.66 -25.72 -22.62
C GLU A 228 -4.38 -26.46 -21.31
N VAL A 229 -4.95 -27.66 -21.11
CA VAL A 229 -4.72 -28.46 -19.89
C VAL A 229 -3.26 -28.91 -19.82
N GLU A 230 -2.70 -29.34 -20.95
CA GLU A 230 -1.29 -29.75 -21.05
C GLU A 230 -0.34 -28.56 -20.85
N ILE A 231 -0.64 -27.42 -21.47
CA ILE A 231 0.18 -26.22 -21.30
C ILE A 231 0.13 -25.73 -19.84
N GLU A 232 -1.04 -25.77 -19.19
CA GLU A 232 -1.17 -25.41 -17.77
C GLU A 232 -0.37 -26.35 -16.86
N HIS A 233 -0.36 -27.66 -17.14
CA HIS A 233 0.46 -28.64 -16.43
C HIS A 233 1.96 -28.30 -16.53
N GLN A 234 2.44 -28.00 -17.74
CA GLN A 234 3.84 -27.63 -17.99
C GLN A 234 4.21 -26.34 -17.27
N VAL A 235 3.38 -25.30 -17.37
CA VAL A 235 3.63 -24.01 -16.70
C VAL A 235 3.67 -24.15 -15.18
N LEU A 236 2.75 -24.92 -14.59
CA LEU A 236 2.74 -25.15 -13.15
C LEU A 236 3.96 -25.96 -12.69
N THR A 237 4.39 -26.94 -13.48
CA THR A 237 5.60 -27.72 -13.20
C THR A 237 6.84 -26.81 -13.19
N GLU A 238 7.04 -26.00 -14.23
CA GLU A 238 8.15 -25.04 -14.31
C GLU A 238 8.12 -24.02 -13.15
N GLU A 239 6.94 -23.50 -12.83
CA GLU A 239 6.78 -22.55 -11.73
C GLU A 239 7.14 -23.18 -10.38
N ILE A 240 6.72 -24.44 -10.15
CA ILE A 240 7.07 -25.19 -8.94
C ILE A 240 8.59 -25.41 -8.87
N GLU A 241 9.21 -25.89 -9.95
CA GLU A 241 10.66 -26.13 -10.00
C GLU A 241 11.47 -24.86 -9.69
N HIS A 242 11.09 -23.73 -10.29
CA HIS A 242 11.72 -22.45 -10.02
C HIS A 242 11.62 -22.05 -8.54
N TRP A 243 10.44 -22.12 -7.95
CA TRP A 243 10.25 -21.73 -6.55
C TRP A 243 10.86 -22.72 -5.56
N GLU A 244 10.93 -24.01 -5.90
CA GLU A 244 11.67 -24.99 -5.12
C GLU A 244 13.17 -24.69 -5.11
N GLN A 245 13.72 -24.27 -6.25
CA GLN A 245 15.12 -23.84 -6.31
C GLN A 245 15.37 -22.63 -5.40
N VAL A 246 14.49 -21.62 -5.42
CA VAL A 246 14.58 -20.46 -4.52
C VAL A 246 14.57 -20.86 -3.04
N VAL A 247 13.78 -21.88 -2.66
CA VAL A 247 13.79 -22.39 -1.28
C VAL A 247 15.09 -23.12 -0.97
N LYS A 248 15.61 -23.96 -1.88
CA LYS A 248 16.89 -24.66 -1.70
C LYS A 248 18.05 -23.67 -1.55
N ASP A 249 18.08 -22.62 -2.36
CA ASP A 249 19.09 -21.57 -2.28
C ASP A 249 19.01 -20.87 -0.92
N ALA A 250 17.80 -20.54 -0.45
CA ALA A 250 17.61 -19.97 0.88
C ALA A 250 18.06 -20.92 2.00
N GLU A 251 17.79 -22.23 1.89
CA GLU A 251 18.27 -23.21 2.86
C GLU A 251 19.81 -23.29 2.90
N ALA A 252 20.47 -23.19 1.74
CA ALA A 252 21.93 -23.11 1.65
C ALA A 252 22.48 -21.82 2.29
N GLU A 253 21.73 -20.72 2.23
CA GLU A 253 22.02 -19.45 2.92
C GLU A 253 21.68 -19.46 4.43
N GLY A 254 21.16 -20.58 4.95
CA GLY A 254 20.87 -20.77 6.38
C GLY A 254 19.40 -20.58 6.78
N PHE A 255 18.48 -20.42 5.82
CA PHE A 255 17.05 -20.48 6.11
C PHE A 255 16.65 -21.90 6.55
N LYS A 256 15.87 -22.02 7.62
CA LYS A 256 15.38 -23.31 8.10
C LYS A 256 13.94 -23.52 7.65
N VAL A 257 13.70 -24.53 6.81
CA VAL A 257 12.34 -25.04 6.56
C VAL A 257 11.93 -25.92 7.74
N TRP A 258 10.86 -25.52 8.41
CA TRP A 258 10.32 -26.21 9.58
C TRP A 258 9.38 -27.35 9.18
N ALA A 259 9.48 -28.47 9.88
CA ALA A 259 8.64 -29.64 9.70
C ALA A 259 8.18 -30.22 11.04
N ARG A 260 7.24 -31.18 10.98
CA ARG A 260 6.74 -31.90 12.17
C ARG A 260 7.85 -32.50 13.03
N ALA A 261 8.90 -33.03 12.40
CA ALA A 261 10.01 -33.67 13.11
C ALA A 261 10.83 -32.69 13.97
N ASP A 262 10.76 -31.39 13.66
CA ASP A 262 11.49 -30.38 14.42
C ASP A 262 10.81 -30.04 15.76
N PHE A 263 9.55 -30.43 16.00
CA PHE A 263 8.82 -30.01 17.20
C PHE A 263 8.36 -31.18 18.05
N THR A 264 8.45 -30.98 19.37
CA THR A 264 7.85 -31.83 20.38
C THR A 264 6.94 -30.98 21.26
N ARG A 265 5.90 -31.59 21.83
CA ARG A 265 5.02 -30.92 22.80
C ARG A 265 5.84 -30.42 23.99
N GLY A 266 5.55 -29.22 24.47
CA GLY A 266 6.26 -28.55 25.57
C GLY A 266 7.48 -27.73 25.15
N ASN A 267 8.00 -27.89 23.93
CA ASN A 267 9.00 -26.96 23.38
C ASN A 267 8.38 -25.62 23.02
N PHE A 268 9.21 -24.64 22.69
CA PHE A 268 8.76 -23.31 22.26
C PHE A 268 8.99 -23.07 20.78
N VAL A 269 8.04 -22.40 20.16
CA VAL A 269 8.07 -21.96 18.77
C VAL A 269 8.03 -20.44 18.70
N LEU A 270 8.91 -19.84 17.89
CA LEU A 270 8.87 -18.40 17.64
C LEU A 270 7.89 -18.14 16.49
N TYR A 271 6.79 -17.46 16.80
CA TYR A 271 5.74 -17.14 15.85
C TYR A 271 5.35 -15.66 15.97
N ARG A 272 5.44 -14.92 14.86
CA ARG A 272 5.14 -13.47 14.80
C ARG A 272 5.86 -12.64 15.88
N GLY A 273 7.09 -13.01 16.21
CA GLY A 273 7.94 -12.29 17.18
C GLY A 273 7.74 -12.68 18.66
N THR A 274 6.86 -13.63 18.96
CA THR A 274 6.62 -14.12 20.33
C THR A 274 6.90 -15.61 20.42
N TRP A 275 7.53 -16.05 21.52
CA TRP A 275 7.74 -17.47 21.81
C TRP A 275 6.48 -18.08 22.44
N TYR A 276 5.94 -19.11 21.82
CA TYR A 276 4.77 -19.84 22.31
C TYR A 276 5.13 -21.27 22.65
N GLU A 277 4.60 -21.78 23.76
CA GLU A 277 4.68 -23.21 24.10
C GLU A 277 3.86 -24.04 23.11
N VAL A 278 4.44 -25.14 22.64
CA VAL A 278 3.81 -26.06 21.69
C VAL A 278 2.86 -27.00 22.45
N LEU A 279 1.56 -26.84 22.22
CA LEU A 279 0.51 -27.67 22.83
C LEU A 279 0.30 -28.99 22.09
N ARG A 280 0.33 -28.94 20.75
CA ARG A 280 0.17 -30.11 19.87
C ARG A 280 0.97 -29.92 18.58
N VAL A 281 1.53 -31.00 18.06
CA VAL A 281 2.26 -31.01 16.78
C VAL A 281 1.40 -31.71 15.72
N ASN A 282 1.04 -30.99 14.66
CA ASN A 282 0.25 -31.50 13.54
C ASN A 282 1.15 -31.68 12.29
N PRO A 283 0.68 -32.36 11.22
CA PRO A 283 1.48 -32.57 10.02
C PRO A 283 1.97 -31.30 9.31
N LYS A 284 1.18 -30.21 9.34
CA LYS A 284 1.49 -28.94 8.65
C LYS A 284 1.64 -27.73 9.58
N SER A 285 1.49 -27.93 10.89
CA SER A 285 1.40 -26.83 11.85
C SER A 285 1.63 -27.31 13.28
N VAL A 286 1.85 -26.36 14.17
CA VAL A 286 1.78 -26.57 15.62
C VAL A 286 0.61 -25.80 16.21
N THR A 287 -0.06 -26.41 17.18
CA THR A 287 -1.08 -25.75 17.99
C THR A 287 -0.39 -25.08 19.17
N ILE A 288 -0.62 -23.78 19.32
CA ILE A 288 -0.06 -22.90 20.33
C ILE A 288 -1.18 -22.23 21.12
N PRO A 289 -0.91 -21.63 22.30
CA PRO A 289 -1.85 -20.72 22.95
C PRO A 289 -2.30 -19.61 21.98
N HIS A 290 -3.51 -19.08 22.19
CA HIS A 290 -4.03 -18.06 21.29
C HIS A 290 -3.06 -16.86 21.15
N ILE A 291 -2.89 -16.36 19.92
CA ILE A 291 -1.90 -15.31 19.59
C ILE A 291 -2.13 -13.99 20.32
N HIS A 292 -3.35 -13.70 20.77
CA HIS A 292 -3.64 -12.50 21.55
C HIS A 292 -3.02 -12.55 22.96
N ASN A 293 -2.65 -13.74 23.46
CA ASN A 293 -1.90 -13.85 24.70
C ASN A 293 -0.48 -13.28 24.60
N GLY A 294 0.05 -13.09 23.38
CA GLY A 294 1.41 -12.61 23.14
C GLY A 294 1.55 -11.09 23.04
N THR A 295 0.47 -10.31 23.10
CA THR A 295 0.55 -8.85 23.00
C THR A 295 1.36 -8.28 24.17
N GLY A 296 2.52 -7.68 23.86
CA GLY A 296 3.45 -7.14 24.86
C GLY A 296 4.24 -8.20 25.64
N LYS A 297 4.13 -9.48 25.29
CA LYS A 297 4.88 -10.58 25.94
C LYS A 297 5.90 -11.20 24.99
N SER A 298 7.07 -11.50 25.52
CA SER A 298 8.12 -12.23 24.81
C SER A 298 7.89 -13.75 24.82
N ILE A 299 7.25 -14.27 25.87
CA ILE A 299 7.03 -15.70 26.11
C ILE A 299 5.59 -15.93 26.56
N VAL A 300 4.93 -16.90 25.94
CA VAL A 300 3.57 -17.35 26.26
C VAL A 300 3.60 -18.85 26.52
N ARG A 301 3.19 -19.24 27.74
CA ARG A 301 3.05 -20.64 28.17
C ARG A 301 1.59 -21.08 28.08
N ALA A 302 1.36 -22.38 28.22
CA ALA A 302 0.02 -22.94 28.35
C ALA A 302 -0.69 -22.43 29.61
N THR A 303 0.07 -22.20 30.69
CA THR A 303 -0.43 -21.67 31.96
C THR A 303 -0.57 -20.15 31.92
N GLY A 304 -1.70 -19.64 32.43
CA GLY A 304 -2.00 -18.19 32.42
C GLY A 304 -2.57 -17.66 31.10
N ASN A 305 -3.18 -18.54 30.29
CA ASN A 305 -3.97 -18.15 29.13
C ASN A 305 -5.13 -17.26 29.58
N GLN A 306 -5.20 -16.02 29.08
CA GLN A 306 -6.26 -15.07 29.43
C GLN A 306 -7.51 -15.23 28.54
N HIS A 307 -7.41 -16.05 27.49
CA HIS A 307 -8.49 -16.33 26.55
C HIS A 307 -8.87 -17.81 26.65
N ASP A 308 -9.68 -18.12 27.66
CA ASP A 308 -10.42 -19.37 27.93
C ASP A 308 -10.27 -20.44 26.84
N ASP A 309 -9.25 -21.30 26.98
CA ASP A 309 -8.98 -22.48 26.14
C ASP A 309 -8.83 -22.26 24.62
N TRP A 310 -8.80 -21.01 24.14
CA TRP A 310 -8.60 -20.74 22.73
C TRP A 310 -7.16 -21.05 22.33
N THR A 311 -7.02 -21.77 21.22
CA THR A 311 -5.74 -22.14 20.64
C THR A 311 -5.61 -21.55 19.25
N TRP A 312 -4.36 -21.35 18.82
CA TRP A 312 -4.04 -20.92 17.48
C TRP A 312 -3.24 -21.99 16.75
N THR A 313 -3.46 -22.10 15.43
CA THR A 313 -2.69 -23.01 14.58
C THR A 313 -1.63 -22.22 13.85
N ALA A 314 -0.37 -22.38 14.26
CA ALA A 314 0.78 -21.77 13.60
C ALA A 314 1.32 -22.71 12.51
N PRO A 315 1.17 -22.37 11.21
CA PRO A 315 1.70 -23.18 10.13
C PRO A 315 3.23 -23.06 10.06
N TYR A 316 3.92 -24.12 9.62
CA TYR A 316 5.38 -24.17 9.64
C TYR A 316 6.06 -23.08 8.79
N ASP A 317 5.44 -22.67 7.69
CA ASP A 317 5.89 -21.55 6.83
C ASP A 317 5.86 -20.16 7.51
N GLY A 318 5.27 -20.07 8.71
CA GLY A 318 5.24 -18.85 9.53
C GLY A 318 6.10 -18.92 10.78
N VAL A 319 6.83 -20.01 10.98
CA VAL A 319 7.71 -20.21 12.13
C VAL A 319 9.09 -19.64 11.83
N SER A 320 9.67 -18.92 12.78
CA SER A 320 10.99 -18.30 12.62
C SER A 320 12.03 -18.79 13.64
N GLY A 321 11.68 -19.77 14.47
CA GLY A 321 12.58 -20.28 15.50
C GLY A 321 11.99 -21.39 16.34
N ARG A 322 12.88 -22.16 16.97
CA ARG A 322 12.57 -23.21 17.95
C ARG A 322 13.52 -23.06 19.13
N ARG A 323 13.01 -23.33 20.34
CA ARG A 323 13.82 -23.55 21.55
C ARG A 323 13.24 -24.70 22.37
N SER A 324 14.10 -25.44 23.07
CA SER A 324 13.65 -26.45 24.03
C SER A 324 13.07 -25.79 25.29
N ALA A 325 12.32 -26.57 26.09
CA ALA A 325 11.83 -26.09 27.38
C ALA A 325 12.98 -25.68 28.31
N ASP A 326 14.07 -26.47 28.33
CA ASP A 326 15.24 -26.23 29.17
C ASP A 326 16.00 -24.97 28.75
N GLU A 327 16.20 -24.76 27.44
CA GLU A 327 16.82 -23.54 26.90
C GLU A 327 16.00 -22.29 27.22
N MET A 328 14.67 -22.39 27.18
CA MET A 328 13.78 -21.28 27.52
C MET A 328 13.79 -20.98 29.02
N GLN A 329 13.93 -22.01 29.85
CA GLN A 329 14.06 -21.83 31.29
C GLN A 329 15.40 -21.18 31.64
N GLN A 330 16.50 -21.62 31.04
CA GLN A 330 17.83 -21.01 31.20
C GLN A 330 17.87 -19.56 30.71
N ALA A 331 17.27 -19.27 29.55
CA ALA A 331 17.19 -17.90 29.02
C ALA A 331 16.33 -16.96 29.88
N SER A 332 15.36 -17.51 30.63
CA SER A 332 14.56 -16.75 31.60
C SER A 332 15.24 -16.60 32.97
N GLN A 333 16.25 -17.42 33.28
CA GLN A 333 16.99 -17.45 34.55
C GLN A 333 18.36 -16.77 34.48
N ALA A 334 18.89 -16.50 33.28
CA ALA A 334 20.03 -15.62 33.12
C ALA A 334 19.66 -14.24 33.71
N PRO A 335 20.45 -13.67 34.64
CA PRO A 335 20.20 -12.34 35.13
C PRO A 335 20.13 -11.41 33.92
N ALA A 336 19.21 -10.45 33.95
CA ALA A 336 19.15 -9.38 32.97
C ALA A 336 20.57 -8.82 32.82
N ALA A 337 21.24 -9.20 31.73
CA ALA A 337 22.53 -8.63 31.40
C ALA A 337 22.30 -7.12 31.38
N GLU A 338 23.10 -6.42 32.17
CA GLU A 338 23.10 -4.98 32.31
C GLU A 338 22.92 -4.34 30.93
N PRO A 339 22.16 -3.23 30.82
CA PRO A 339 22.08 -2.51 29.56
C PRO A 339 23.51 -2.18 29.13
N ARG A 340 23.98 -2.86 28.06
CA ARG A 340 25.21 -2.49 27.37
C ARG A 340 25.12 -1.01 27.09
N GLU A 341 26.08 -0.25 27.63
CA GLU A 341 26.31 1.13 27.24
C GLU A 341 26.26 1.23 25.71
N PRO A 342 25.49 2.17 25.15
CA PRO A 342 25.45 2.34 23.70
C PRO A 342 26.82 2.81 23.23
N ALA A 343 27.45 2.00 22.38
CA ALA A 343 28.57 2.44 21.56
C ALA A 343 28.15 3.71 20.79
N GLU A 344 29.03 4.71 20.80
CA GLU A 344 28.88 6.01 20.14
C GLU A 344 28.35 5.85 18.71
N GLN A 345 27.17 6.41 18.46
CA GLN A 345 26.70 6.73 17.11
C GLN A 345 27.36 8.05 16.67
N PRO A 346 27.88 8.15 15.43
CA PRO A 346 28.17 9.45 14.84
C PRO A 346 26.86 10.25 14.64
N PRO A 347 26.90 11.59 14.70
CA PRO A 347 25.72 12.40 15.02
C PRO A 347 24.70 12.44 13.88
N ALA A 348 23.46 12.06 14.18
CA ALA A 348 22.30 12.34 13.34
C ALA A 348 21.66 13.66 13.76
N ALA A 349 21.45 14.54 12.78
CA ALA A 349 20.89 15.87 12.91
C ALA A 349 19.53 15.89 13.63
N GLU A 350 19.40 16.83 14.58
CA GLU A 350 18.17 17.14 15.28
C GLU A 350 17.11 17.71 14.33
N VAL A 351 15.92 17.10 14.33
CA VAL A 351 14.67 17.72 13.87
C VAL A 351 13.67 17.56 15.02
N PRO A 352 13.15 18.64 15.64
CA PRO A 352 12.26 18.50 16.78
C PRO A 352 10.84 18.22 16.29
N VAL A 353 10.33 17.01 16.59
CA VAL A 353 8.90 16.70 16.49
C VAL A 353 8.41 16.37 17.90
N GLY A 354 7.87 17.37 18.59
CA GLY A 354 7.15 17.18 19.85
C GLY A 354 5.84 16.42 19.61
N LYS A 355 5.67 15.27 20.28
CA LYS A 355 4.37 14.63 20.50
C LYS A 355 3.79 15.13 21.83
N PRO A 356 2.54 15.61 21.89
CA PRO A 356 1.93 16.00 23.15
C PRO A 356 1.41 14.77 23.94
N THR A 357 1.69 14.82 25.24
CA THR A 357 1.29 13.89 26.31
C THR A 357 -0.23 13.87 26.50
N ALA A 358 -0.75 12.69 26.87
CA ALA A 358 -2.13 12.45 27.26
C ALA A 358 -2.56 13.35 28.45
N ALA A 359 -3.72 13.98 28.31
CA ALA A 359 -4.34 14.80 29.34
C ALA A 359 -5.08 13.94 30.38
N ALA A 360 -4.92 14.33 31.65
CA ALA A 360 -5.60 13.81 32.83
C ALA A 360 -7.09 14.22 32.87
N ASP A 361 -7.86 13.47 33.68
CA ASP A 361 -9.29 13.68 33.96
C ASP A 361 -9.62 15.09 34.49
N PRO A 362 -10.82 15.64 34.22
CA PRO A 362 -11.12 17.04 34.48
C PRO A 362 -11.68 17.28 35.89
N ALA A 363 -11.10 18.28 36.57
CA ALA A 363 -11.70 18.92 37.73
C ALA A 363 -12.85 19.85 37.30
N ALA A 364 -13.90 19.89 38.12
CA ALA A 364 -15.08 20.72 37.95
C ALA A 364 -14.80 22.21 38.22
N GLY A 365 -15.35 23.10 37.39
CA GLY A 365 -15.56 24.51 37.75
C GLY A 365 -15.58 25.52 36.61
N ALA A 366 -16.64 26.33 36.59
CA ALA A 366 -16.79 27.67 35.99
C ALA A 366 -17.27 27.81 34.52
N ASN A 367 -18.46 28.40 34.40
CA ASN A 367 -19.12 28.89 33.19
C ASN A 367 -18.21 29.80 32.34
N GLY A 368 -18.07 29.45 31.05
CA GLY A 368 -17.53 30.30 30.00
C GLY A 368 -18.11 29.84 28.66
N GLN A 369 -18.55 30.77 27.83
CA GLN A 369 -19.28 30.54 26.58
C GLN A 369 -18.72 29.35 25.77
N ASP A 370 -19.51 28.28 25.63
CA ASP A 370 -19.11 27.08 24.90
C ASP A 370 -19.01 27.41 23.41
N GLY A 371 -17.78 27.59 22.91
CA GLY A 371 -17.52 27.98 21.52
C GLY A 371 -18.02 26.94 20.53
N MET A 372 -18.41 27.38 19.33
CA MET A 372 -18.85 26.49 18.25
C MET A 372 -17.68 25.69 17.66
N ALA A 373 -17.92 24.42 17.35
CA ALA A 373 -16.98 23.51 16.70
C ALA A 373 -17.64 22.82 15.49
N LEU A 374 -16.83 22.56 14.48
CA LEU A 374 -17.25 21.87 13.25
C LEU A 374 -16.81 20.41 13.33
N VAL A 375 -17.77 19.49 13.18
CA VAL A 375 -17.53 18.05 13.12
C VAL A 375 -17.30 17.64 11.67
N LEU A 376 -16.19 16.94 11.45
CA LEU A 376 -15.63 16.57 10.16
C LEU A 376 -15.56 15.05 10.03
N ILE A 377 -15.74 14.55 8.80
CA ILE A 377 -15.47 13.15 8.48
C ILE A 377 -14.09 13.01 7.83
N ALA A 378 -13.16 12.38 8.55
CA ALA A 378 -11.81 12.10 8.09
C ALA A 378 -11.69 10.65 7.60
N SER A 379 -11.24 10.45 6.36
CA SER A 379 -10.84 9.12 5.87
C SER A 379 -9.45 8.79 6.39
N LYS A 380 -9.26 7.61 6.98
CA LYS A 380 -7.96 7.17 7.51
C LYS A 380 -6.94 6.87 6.41
N ASN A 381 -7.39 6.66 5.16
CA ASN A 381 -6.57 6.18 4.04
C ASN A 381 -6.53 7.15 2.84
N SER A 382 -6.91 8.42 2.99
CA SER A 382 -6.94 9.36 1.86
C SER A 382 -6.42 10.76 2.25
N PRO A 383 -5.37 11.28 1.58
CA PRO A 383 -4.93 12.65 1.76
C PRO A 383 -5.82 13.55 0.89
N ARG A 384 -6.90 14.09 1.45
CA ARG A 384 -7.76 15.04 0.73
C ARG A 384 -7.40 16.48 1.07
N ARG A 385 -7.40 17.34 0.03
CA ARG A 385 -7.08 18.79 0.13
C ARG A 385 -8.15 19.62 0.85
N ARG A 386 -9.38 19.11 1.03
CA ARG A 386 -10.50 19.80 1.69
C ARG A 386 -11.14 18.93 2.76
N LYS A 387 -11.45 19.52 3.91
CA LYS A 387 -12.16 18.86 5.02
C LYS A 387 -13.65 18.75 4.70
N ARG A 388 -14.30 17.66 5.13
CA ARG A 388 -15.72 17.37 4.86
C ARG A 388 -16.52 17.55 6.13
N ALA A 389 -17.32 18.60 6.23
CA ALA A 389 -18.10 18.94 7.40
C ALA A 389 -19.47 18.26 7.39
N LEU A 390 -19.87 17.69 8.53
CA LEU A 390 -21.18 17.06 8.72
C LEU A 390 -22.12 17.95 9.52
N TRP A 391 -21.63 18.47 10.66
CA TRP A 391 -22.41 19.26 11.60
C TRP A 391 -21.57 20.38 12.26
N ALA A 392 -22.24 21.43 12.69
CA ALA A 392 -21.74 22.40 13.66
C ALA A 392 -22.49 22.20 14.99
N MET A 393 -21.75 22.22 16.10
CA MET A 393 -22.29 22.04 17.45
C MET A 393 -21.38 22.73 18.47
N THR A 394 -21.75 22.76 19.74
CA THR A 394 -20.84 23.27 20.78
C THR A 394 -19.58 22.41 20.87
N ARG A 395 -18.49 22.99 21.35
CA ARG A 395 -17.22 22.26 21.55
C ARG A 395 -17.43 21.02 22.42
N ARG A 396 -18.22 21.14 23.49
CA ARG A 396 -18.54 20.01 24.38
C ARG A 396 -19.29 18.89 23.66
N GLU A 397 -20.29 19.23 22.85
CA GLU A 397 -21.03 18.26 22.03
C GLU A 397 -20.11 17.58 21.01
N ALA A 398 -19.23 18.34 20.34
CA ALA A 398 -18.29 17.82 19.36
C ALA A 398 -17.28 16.85 19.99
N GLN A 399 -16.80 17.16 21.21
CA GLN A 399 -15.94 16.27 21.98
C GLN A 399 -16.66 14.97 22.36
N ALA A 400 -17.92 15.05 22.82
CA ALA A 400 -18.71 13.88 23.17
C ALA A 400 -18.95 12.97 21.96
N VAL A 401 -19.34 13.54 20.81
CA VAL A 401 -19.61 12.77 19.57
C VAL A 401 -18.33 12.14 19.03
N CYS A 402 -17.25 12.90 18.87
CA CYS A 402 -16.01 12.36 18.30
C CYS A 402 -15.24 11.43 19.26
N GLY A 403 -15.55 11.47 20.56
CA GLY A 403 -15.02 10.56 21.57
C GLY A 403 -15.73 9.21 21.62
N ASP A 404 -16.94 9.09 21.07
CA ASP A 404 -17.70 7.83 21.07
C ASP A 404 -17.06 6.82 20.11
N PRO A 405 -16.71 5.59 20.56
CA PRO A 405 -16.09 4.57 19.72
C PRO A 405 -16.88 4.22 18.45
N ARG A 406 -18.21 4.39 18.45
CA ARG A 406 -19.08 4.11 17.29
C ARG A 406 -18.90 5.12 16.15
N THR A 407 -18.25 6.25 16.41
CA THR A 407 -17.96 7.28 15.40
C THR A 407 -16.57 7.14 14.77
N SER A 408 -15.85 6.05 15.11
CA SER A 408 -14.55 5.69 14.54
C SER A 408 -14.57 4.28 13.96
N GLY A 409 -14.52 4.17 12.63
CA GLY A 409 -14.53 2.90 11.91
C GLY A 409 -13.15 2.50 11.36
N ARG A 410 -13.14 1.39 10.60
CA ARG A 410 -11.92 0.87 9.93
C ARG A 410 -11.37 1.83 8.86
N SER A 411 -12.24 2.60 8.20
CA SER A 411 -11.89 3.44 7.05
C SER A 411 -12.07 4.94 7.26
N TYR A 412 -12.81 5.36 8.29
CA TYR A 412 -13.07 6.75 8.62
C TYR A 412 -13.15 6.97 10.13
N MET A 413 -13.07 8.22 10.56
CA MET A 413 -13.41 8.66 11.91
C MET A 413 -13.97 10.07 11.87
N LEU A 414 -14.79 10.40 12.87
CA LEU A 414 -15.18 11.78 13.11
C LEU A 414 -14.09 12.52 13.89
N THR A 415 -13.84 13.76 13.51
CA THR A 415 -12.96 14.68 14.21
C THR A 415 -13.63 16.05 14.31
N TRP A 416 -13.16 16.92 15.19
CA TRP A 416 -13.72 18.26 15.33
C TRP A 416 -12.63 19.33 15.30
N THR A 417 -13.02 20.55 14.94
CA THR A 417 -12.16 21.73 15.02
C THR A 417 -12.98 22.97 15.34
N ASP A 418 -12.44 23.85 16.18
CA ASP A 418 -12.99 25.17 16.50
C ASP A 418 -12.46 26.27 15.57
N ARG A 419 -11.54 25.94 14.65
CA ARG A 419 -10.95 26.85 13.65
C ARG A 419 -10.97 26.21 12.26
N PRO A 420 -12.16 26.02 11.66
CA PRO A 420 -12.27 25.26 10.41
C PRO A 420 -11.67 25.99 9.19
N GLY A 421 -11.47 27.31 9.26
CA GLY A 421 -11.05 28.14 8.13
C GLY A 421 -12.25 28.55 7.26
N THR A 422 -12.00 28.97 6.02
CA THR A 422 -13.05 29.48 5.11
C THR A 422 -13.80 28.34 4.40
N GLU A 423 -15.13 28.39 4.42
CA GLU A 423 -16.00 27.49 3.64
C GLU A 423 -15.71 27.58 2.13
N GLY A 424 -15.77 26.46 1.41
CA GLY A 424 -15.46 26.34 -0.02
C GLY A 424 -13.96 26.21 -0.34
N THR A 425 -13.09 26.79 0.48
CA THR A 425 -11.62 26.71 0.31
C THR A 425 -10.99 25.65 1.23
N ALA A 426 -11.26 25.72 2.54
CA ALA A 426 -10.68 24.82 3.54
C ALA A 426 -11.59 23.60 3.84
N TRP A 427 -12.91 23.79 3.73
CA TRP A 427 -13.90 22.76 4.04
C TRP A 427 -15.21 22.96 3.26
N GLU A 428 -16.03 21.92 3.15
CA GLU A 428 -17.36 21.96 2.53
C GLU A 428 -18.36 21.09 3.29
N TRP A 429 -19.66 21.43 3.22
CA TRP A 429 -20.73 20.61 3.77
C TRP A 429 -20.95 19.33 2.96
N VAL A 430 -21.16 18.23 3.67
CA VAL A 430 -21.49 16.93 3.07
C VAL A 430 -22.83 16.45 3.60
N PRO A 431 -23.71 15.85 2.78
CA PRO A 431 -24.96 15.29 3.25
C PRO A 431 -24.78 14.31 4.42
N ASP A 432 -25.56 14.50 5.48
CA ASP A 432 -25.67 13.53 6.55
C ASP A 432 -26.58 12.39 6.06
N ASN A 433 -26.05 11.17 6.06
CA ASN A 433 -26.75 9.98 5.62
C ASN A 433 -27.52 9.28 6.77
N GLY A 434 -27.55 9.88 7.96
CA GLY A 434 -28.28 9.38 9.12
C GLY A 434 -27.58 8.23 9.86
N SER A 435 -26.40 7.78 9.41
CA SER A 435 -25.70 6.65 10.02
C SER A 435 -25.29 6.87 11.49
N HIS A 436 -25.24 8.13 11.95
CA HIS A 436 -24.84 8.50 13.31
C HIS A 436 -26.03 8.99 14.17
N ALA A 437 -27.26 8.89 13.66
CA ALA A 437 -28.47 9.28 14.40
C ALA A 437 -28.64 8.56 15.75
N PRO A 438 -28.32 7.25 15.90
CA PRO A 438 -28.39 6.60 17.21
C PRO A 438 -27.47 7.24 18.25
N VAL A 439 -26.24 7.59 17.86
CA VAL A 439 -25.24 8.21 18.74
C VAL A 439 -25.68 9.62 19.13
N LEU A 440 -26.17 10.40 18.17
CA LEU A 440 -26.66 11.76 18.42
C LEU A 440 -27.89 11.76 19.35
N ASN A 441 -28.82 10.81 19.15
CA ASN A 441 -30.01 10.67 19.99
C ASN A 441 -29.66 10.25 21.42
N GLU A 442 -28.75 9.30 21.60
CA GLU A 442 -28.31 8.87 22.93
C GLU A 442 -27.56 9.97 23.68
N LEU A 443 -26.79 10.80 22.97
CA LEU A 443 -26.11 11.96 23.55
C LEU A 443 -27.04 13.18 23.73
N GLY A 444 -28.28 13.12 23.23
CA GLY A 444 -29.24 14.22 23.30
C GLY A 444 -28.84 15.45 22.47
N ILE A 445 -28.08 15.25 21.38
CA ILE A 445 -27.49 16.33 20.58
C ILE A 445 -28.30 16.55 19.31
N ILE A 446 -28.72 17.80 19.08
CA ILE A 446 -29.36 18.22 17.82
C ILE A 446 -28.31 18.91 16.95
N PRO A 447 -27.80 18.26 15.89
CA PRO A 447 -26.74 18.84 15.07
C PRO A 447 -27.25 20.01 14.23
N ARG A 448 -26.43 21.04 14.07
CA ARG A 448 -26.72 22.19 13.17
C ARG A 448 -25.99 22.00 11.84
N ARG A 449 -26.58 22.49 10.76
CA ARG A 449 -25.96 22.48 9.41
C ARG A 449 -25.55 23.87 8.94
N GLU A 450 -25.38 24.78 9.89
CA GLU A 450 -25.02 26.17 9.63
C GLU A 450 -23.83 26.53 10.54
N TRP A 451 -22.81 27.16 9.96
CA TRP A 451 -21.67 27.69 10.70
C TRP A 451 -21.80 29.20 10.82
N THR A 452 -22.10 29.68 12.03
CA THR A 452 -22.07 31.10 12.35
C THR A 452 -20.69 31.45 12.91
N ALA A 453 -19.88 32.17 12.12
CA ALA A 453 -18.62 32.73 12.62
C ALA A 453 -18.94 33.71 13.76
N ALA A 454 -18.22 33.62 14.88
CA ALA A 454 -18.30 34.61 15.94
C ALA A 454 -18.05 36.01 15.36
N PRO A 455 -18.77 37.06 15.79
CA PRO A 455 -18.57 38.40 15.28
C PRO A 455 -17.10 38.81 15.45
N GLN A 456 -16.44 39.15 14.35
CA GLN A 456 -15.13 39.79 14.41
C GLN A 456 -15.29 41.12 15.15
N ALA A 457 -14.46 41.35 16.16
CA ALA A 457 -14.33 42.67 16.78
C ALA A 457 -14.13 43.71 15.67
N PRO A 458 -14.80 44.88 15.74
CA PRO A 458 -14.70 45.88 14.69
C PRO A 458 -13.25 46.31 14.50
N ALA A 459 -12.86 46.41 13.23
CA ALA A 459 -11.59 46.97 12.82
C ALA A 459 -11.44 48.37 13.43
N ALA A 460 -10.31 48.60 14.11
CA ALA A 460 -9.90 49.93 14.52
C ALA A 460 -9.59 50.75 13.25
N GLU A 461 -10.58 51.50 12.80
CA GLU A 461 -10.39 52.65 11.91
C GLU A 461 -10.01 53.87 12.76
N GLY A 462 -8.87 54.49 12.42
CA GLY A 462 -8.68 55.93 12.45
C GLY A 462 -8.46 56.63 13.80
N ALA A 463 -7.19 56.87 14.13
CA ALA A 463 -6.68 58.18 14.54
C ALA A 463 -5.20 58.30 14.15
#